data_AF-X1BJV4-F1
#
_entry.id   AF-X1BJV4-F1
#
_cell.length_a   1.000
_cell.length_b   1.000
_cell.length_c   1.000
_cell.angle_alpha   90.00
_cell.angle_beta   90.00
_cell.angle_gamma   90.00
#
_symmetry.space_group_name_H-M   'P 1'
#
loop_
_entity.id
_entity.type
_entity.pdbx_description
1 polymer ?
#
loop_
_entity_poly.entity_id
_entity_poly.type
_entity_poly.pdbx_seq_one_letter_code
_entity_poly.pdbx_strand_id
1 'polypeptide(L)'
;MDFVTVSQKENTLTITFYLLVVVFALAISIIFIPAFRGFVSGTFMIISGVILVILGSVLIGLTLVQKMEGKLKKFLMLTGASAAGFFVFALLHNIFYALEQVTSHITILSYLMKSFEVIFFLIAIFACPIGFLIGVIGTIIMFNKKRKMLQKKYIG
;
A
#
# COMPACT_ATOMS: atom_id res chain seq x y z
N MET A 1 31.38 -11.28 9.61
CA MET A 1 30.60 -10.75 8.46
C MET A 1 29.11 -10.53 8.80
N ASP A 2 28.67 -10.80 10.04
CA ASP A 2 27.25 -10.81 10.43
C ASP A 2 26.65 -9.45 10.82
N PHE A 3 27.42 -8.53 11.41
CA PHE A 3 26.84 -7.25 11.87
C PHE A 3 26.50 -6.29 10.71
N VAL A 4 27.33 -6.29 9.66
CA VAL A 4 27.16 -5.43 8.48
C VAL A 4 25.93 -5.86 7.67
N THR A 5 25.72 -7.17 7.50
CA THR A 5 24.60 -7.70 6.72
C THR A 5 23.26 -7.54 7.44
N VAL A 6 23.24 -7.64 8.78
CA VAL A 6 22.03 -7.38 9.60
C VAL A 6 21.65 -5.90 9.57
N SER A 7 22.62 -5.00 9.77
CA SER A 7 22.41 -3.55 9.69
C SER A 7 21.92 -3.10 8.31
N GLN A 8 22.51 -3.65 7.25
CA GLN A 8 22.10 -3.35 5.86
C GLN A 8 20.65 -3.79 5.60
N LYS A 9 20.23 -4.97 6.07
CA LYS A 9 18.86 -5.47 5.93
C LYS A 9 17.83 -4.60 6.65
N GLU A 10 18.11 -4.15 7.87
CA GLU A 10 17.22 -3.23 8.62
C GLU A 10 17.09 -1.87 7.92
N ASN A 11 18.19 -1.32 7.38
CA ASN A 11 18.15 -0.08 6.63
C ASN A 11 17.33 -0.21 5.34
N THR A 12 17.50 -1.28 4.57
CA THR A 12 16.72 -1.51 3.35
C THR A 12 15.22 -1.59 3.63
N LEU A 13 14.79 -2.32 4.67
CA LEU A 13 13.37 -2.43 5.01
C LEU A 13 12.79 -1.07 5.42
N THR A 14 13.53 -0.31 6.23
CA THR A 14 13.11 1.02 6.69
C THR A 14 12.99 2.00 5.52
N ILE A 15 13.96 2.01 4.59
CA ILE A 15 13.94 2.85 3.39
C ILE A 15 12.76 2.48 2.49
N THR A 16 12.57 1.19 2.20
CA THR A 16 11.42 0.72 1.40
C THR A 16 10.10 1.10 2.03
N PHE A 17 9.97 0.99 3.36
CA PHE A 17 8.78 1.41 4.09
C PHE A 17 8.49 2.90 3.91
N TYR A 18 9.46 3.78 4.19
CA TYR A 18 9.23 5.23 4.04
C TYR A 18 8.99 5.64 2.59
N LEU A 19 9.70 5.01 1.64
CA LEU A 19 9.48 5.24 0.21
C LEU A 19 8.04 4.86 -0.19
N LEU A 20 7.55 3.71 0.28
CA LEU A 20 6.16 3.29 0.05
C LEU A 20 5.17 4.29 0.65
N VAL A 21 5.41 4.81 1.85
CA VAL A 21 4.58 5.84 2.49
C VAL A 21 4.51 7.11 1.66
N VAL A 22 5.64 7.62 1.18
CA VAL A 22 5.69 8.82 0.36
C VAL A 22 4.94 8.62 -0.95
N VAL A 23 5.20 7.52 -1.67
CA VAL A 23 4.54 7.23 -2.95
C VAL A 23 3.02 7.05 -2.76
N PHE A 24 2.59 6.38 -1.69
CA PHE A 24 1.17 6.17 -1.41
C PHE A 24 0.47 7.50 -1.05
N ALA A 25 1.10 8.34 -0.24
CA ALA A 25 0.57 9.66 0.10
C ALA A 25 0.44 10.56 -1.13
N LEU A 26 1.42 10.53 -2.05
CA LEU A 26 1.34 11.23 -3.33
C LEU A 26 0.16 10.73 -4.18
N ALA A 27 0.02 9.40 -4.31
CA ALA A 27 -1.07 8.79 -5.07
C ALA A 27 -2.46 9.20 -4.53
N ILE A 28 -2.67 9.15 -3.22
CA ILE A 28 -3.93 9.59 -2.60
C ILE A 28 -4.15 11.08 -2.78
N SER A 29 -3.11 11.90 -2.61
CA SER A 29 -3.24 13.36 -2.76
C SER A 29 -3.74 13.74 -4.16
N ILE A 30 -3.27 13.07 -5.21
CA ILE A 30 -3.70 13.31 -6.59
C ILE A 30 -5.18 12.95 -6.80
N ILE A 31 -5.68 11.92 -6.12
CA ILE A 31 -7.09 11.50 -6.25
C ILE A 31 -8.04 12.44 -5.51
N PHE A 32 -7.69 12.81 -4.27
CA PHE A 32 -8.57 13.61 -3.42
C PHE A 32 -8.50 15.12 -3.67
N ILE A 33 -7.44 15.62 -4.30
CA ILE A 33 -7.25 17.05 -4.57
C ILE A 33 -7.41 17.31 -6.07
N PRO A 34 -8.54 17.92 -6.50
CA PRO A 34 -8.83 18.17 -7.92
C PRO A 34 -7.77 19.01 -8.64
N ALA A 35 -7.13 19.95 -7.93
CA ALA A 35 -6.08 20.82 -8.48
C ALA A 35 -4.86 20.02 -8.97
N PHE A 36 -4.48 18.95 -8.26
CA PHE A 36 -3.40 18.07 -8.71
C PHE A 36 -3.84 17.15 -9.84
N ARG A 37 -5.11 16.73 -9.85
CA ARG A 37 -5.66 15.87 -10.91
C ARG A 37 -5.60 16.54 -12.29
N GLY A 38 -5.79 17.87 -12.36
CA GLY A 38 -5.69 18.63 -13.61
C GLY A 38 -4.26 18.70 -14.18
N PHE A 39 -3.24 18.47 -13.36
CA PHE A 39 -1.82 18.54 -13.74
C PHE A 39 -1.21 17.18 -14.09
N VAL A 40 -1.90 16.08 -13.77
CA VAL A 40 -1.34 14.73 -13.78
C VAL A 40 -2.09 13.84 -14.77
N SER A 41 -1.37 13.24 -15.72
CA SER A 41 -1.96 12.35 -16.72
C SER A 41 -2.39 11.00 -16.13
N GLY A 42 -3.36 10.33 -16.78
CA GLY A 42 -3.76 8.97 -16.40
C GLY A 42 -2.58 7.96 -16.43
N THR A 43 -1.61 8.17 -17.32
CA THR A 43 -0.38 7.37 -17.39
C THR A 43 0.44 7.44 -16.11
N PHE A 44 0.52 8.61 -15.47
CA PHE A 44 1.20 8.74 -14.18
C PHE A 44 0.53 7.92 -13.09
N MET A 45 -0.81 7.88 -13.04
CA MET A 45 -1.52 7.03 -12.07
C MET A 45 -1.18 5.54 -12.26
N ILE A 46 -1.12 5.07 -13.51
CA ILE A 46 -0.74 3.69 -13.81
C ILE A 46 0.69 3.40 -13.36
N ILE A 47 1.65 4.28 -13.72
CA ILE A 47 3.06 4.12 -13.33
C ILE A 47 3.20 4.10 -11.80
N SER A 48 2.61 5.08 -11.12
CA SER A 48 2.66 5.18 -9.66
C SER A 48 2.03 3.95 -8.98
N GLY A 49 0.95 3.43 -9.55
CA GLY A 49 0.29 2.22 -9.10
C GLY A 49 1.14 0.95 -9.27
N VAL A 50 1.81 0.79 -10.41
CA VAL A 50 2.77 -0.32 -10.62
C VAL A 50 3.90 -0.23 -9.61
N ILE A 51 4.42 0.97 -9.36
CA ILE A 51 5.45 1.21 -8.33
C ILE A 51 4.93 0.82 -6.94
N LEU A 52 3.69 1.15 -6.59
CA LEU A 52 3.07 0.77 -5.31
C LEU A 52 2.95 -0.74 -5.16
N VAL A 53 2.55 -1.47 -6.21
CA VAL A 53 2.49 -2.93 -6.18
C VAL A 53 3.87 -3.54 -5.98
N ILE A 54 4.88 -3.05 -6.72
CA ILE A 54 6.25 -3.54 -6.60
C ILE A 54 6.78 -3.28 -5.19
N LEU A 55 6.71 -2.03 -4.71
CA LEU A 55 7.20 -1.66 -3.37
C LEU A 55 6.44 -2.38 -2.26
N GLY A 56 5.12 -2.50 -2.38
CA GLY A 56 4.28 -3.25 -1.42
C GLY A 56 4.66 -4.73 -1.37
N SER A 57 4.85 -5.36 -2.53
CA SER A 57 5.27 -6.76 -2.63
C SER A 57 6.69 -6.97 -2.09
N VAL A 58 7.62 -6.06 -2.40
CA VAL A 58 8.98 -6.08 -1.87
C VAL A 58 8.96 -5.93 -0.35
N LEU A 59 8.14 -5.03 0.21
CA LEU A 59 8.02 -4.86 1.65
C LEU A 59 7.51 -6.13 2.33
N ILE A 60 6.51 -6.79 1.76
CA ILE A 60 6.00 -8.08 2.26
C ILE A 60 7.09 -9.15 2.19
N GLY A 61 7.78 -9.27 1.04
CA GLY A 61 8.86 -10.23 0.84
C GLY A 61 10.00 -10.02 1.84
N LEU A 62 10.45 -8.79 2.03
CA LEU A 62 11.48 -8.44 3.01
C LEU A 62 11.02 -8.77 4.44
N THR A 63 9.75 -8.50 4.78
CA THR A 63 9.19 -8.82 6.09
C THR A 63 9.22 -10.34 6.37
N LEU A 64 8.96 -11.15 5.34
CA LEU A 64 9.02 -12.62 5.41
C LEU A 64 10.46 -13.12 5.52
N VAL A 65 11.36 -12.61 4.68
CA VAL A 65 12.78 -13.03 4.62
C VAL A 65 13.53 -12.63 5.89
N GLN A 66 13.24 -11.46 6.45
CA GLN A 66 13.86 -10.99 7.69
C GLN A 66 13.31 -11.67 8.95
N LYS A 67 12.41 -12.66 8.81
CA LYS A 67 11.77 -13.40 9.90
C LYS A 67 11.27 -12.45 11.00
N MET A 68 10.65 -11.35 10.61
CA MET A 68 10.07 -10.43 11.59
C MET A 68 8.95 -11.16 12.32
N GLU A 69 8.98 -11.16 13.65
CA GLU A 69 7.99 -11.85 14.47
C GLU A 69 7.04 -10.89 15.20
N GLY A 70 5.87 -11.41 15.57
CA GLY A 70 4.89 -10.69 16.37
C GLY A 70 4.12 -9.60 15.63
N LYS A 71 3.82 -8.50 16.33
CA LYS A 71 2.93 -7.44 15.85
C LYS A 71 3.51 -6.62 14.69
N LEU A 72 4.84 -6.51 14.59
CA LEU A 72 5.51 -5.71 13.56
C LEU A 72 5.30 -6.30 12.18
N LYS A 73 5.42 -7.63 12.07
CA LYS A 73 5.13 -8.40 10.86
C LYS A 73 3.73 -8.08 10.34
N LYS A 74 2.73 -8.10 11.22
CA LYS A 74 1.34 -7.83 10.84
C LYS A 74 1.16 -6.41 10.31
N PHE A 75 1.76 -5.41 10.93
CA PHE A 75 1.67 -4.02 10.47
C PHE A 75 2.41 -3.77 9.14
N LEU A 76 3.59 -4.36 8.96
CA LEU A 76 4.33 -4.27 7.70
C LEU A 76 3.59 -4.99 6.56
N MET A 77 3.04 -6.17 6.82
CA MET A 77 2.20 -6.90 5.87
C MET A 77 0.95 -6.11 5.51
N LEU A 78 0.26 -5.53 6.51
CA LEU A 78 -0.91 -4.69 6.28
C LEU A 78 -0.55 -3.47 5.42
N THR A 79 0.56 -2.79 5.72
CA THR A 79 1.05 -1.64 4.94
C THR A 79 1.30 -2.03 3.48
N GLY A 80 2.06 -3.10 3.24
CA GLY A 80 2.36 -3.57 1.88
C GLY A 80 1.13 -4.05 1.13
N ALA A 81 0.25 -4.82 1.79
CA ALA A 81 -0.97 -5.36 1.19
C ALA A 81 -1.98 -4.26 0.88
N SER A 82 -2.15 -3.27 1.75
CA SER A 82 -3.03 -2.13 1.50
C SER A 82 -2.52 -1.27 0.34
N ALA A 83 -1.20 -1.07 0.21
CA ALA A 83 -0.62 -0.32 -0.91
C ALA A 83 -0.75 -1.05 -2.26
N ALA A 84 -0.44 -2.35 -2.29
CA ALA A 84 -0.61 -3.15 -3.50
C ALA A 84 -2.10 -3.31 -3.85
N GLY A 85 -2.93 -3.58 -2.84
CA GLY A 85 -4.38 -3.72 -2.97
C GLY A 85 -5.04 -2.47 -3.53
N PHE A 86 -4.59 -1.27 -3.13
CA PHE A 86 -5.11 -0.01 -3.65
C PHE A 86 -5.08 0.03 -5.18
N PHE A 87 -3.94 -0.27 -5.78
CA PHE A 87 -3.82 -0.27 -7.25
C PHE A 87 -4.61 -1.42 -7.87
N VAL A 88 -4.56 -2.62 -7.28
CA VAL A 88 -5.31 -3.78 -7.78
C VAL A 88 -6.82 -3.48 -7.81
N PHE A 89 -7.38 -2.92 -6.75
CA PHE A 89 -8.80 -2.56 -6.69
C PHE A 89 -9.15 -1.40 -7.62
N ALA A 90 -8.28 -0.40 -7.75
CA ALA A 90 -8.47 0.67 -8.74
C ALA A 90 -8.45 0.12 -10.18
N LEU A 91 -7.58 -0.86 -10.47
CA LEU A 91 -7.52 -1.52 -11.77
C LEU A 91 -8.78 -2.35 -12.01
N LEU A 92 -9.21 -3.14 -11.01
CA LEU A 92 -10.45 -3.92 -11.08
C LEU A 92 -11.66 -3.02 -11.33
N HIS A 93 -11.78 -1.89 -10.63
CA HIS A 93 -12.81 -0.89 -10.87
C HIS A 93 -12.88 -0.50 -12.36
N ASN A 94 -11.74 -0.14 -12.97
CA ASN A 94 -11.71 0.23 -14.39
C ASN A 94 -12.04 -0.95 -15.34
N ILE A 95 -11.62 -2.17 -15.00
CA ILE A 95 -11.99 -3.36 -15.78
C ILE A 95 -13.50 -3.60 -15.72
N PHE A 96 -14.11 -3.53 -14.53
CA PHE A 96 -15.54 -3.74 -14.36
C PHE A 96 -16.38 -2.63 -14.98
N TYR A 97 -15.89 -1.38 -14.97
CA TYR A 97 -16.48 -0.28 -15.72
C TYR A 97 -16.52 -0.55 -17.23
N ALA A 98 -15.38 -1.00 -17.80
CA ALA A 98 -15.32 -1.36 -19.21
C ALA A 98 -16.25 -2.56 -19.53
N LEU A 99 -16.31 -3.56 -18.65
CA LEU A 99 -17.22 -4.70 -18.78
C LEU A 99 -18.69 -4.27 -18.71
N GLU A 100 -19.06 -3.32 -17.84
CA GLU A 100 -20.42 -2.76 -17.77
C GLU A 100 -20.81 -2.16 -19.13
N GLN A 101 -19.92 -1.39 -19.76
CA GLN A 101 -20.18 -0.79 -21.07
C GLN A 101 -20.38 -1.84 -22.17
N VAL A 102 -19.50 -2.85 -22.23
CA VAL A 102 -19.59 -3.92 -23.24
C VAL A 102 -20.84 -4.79 -23.03
N THR A 103 -21.23 -5.04 -21.78
CA THR A 103 -22.38 -5.88 -21.42
C THR A 103 -23.69 -5.10 -21.25
N SER A 104 -23.70 -3.82 -21.62
CA SER A 104 -24.86 -2.91 -21.48
C SER A 104 -26.15 -3.40 -22.15
N HIS A 105 -26.03 -4.28 -23.14
CA HIS A 105 -27.15 -4.93 -23.81
C HIS A 105 -27.84 -6.03 -22.97
N ILE A 106 -27.19 -6.56 -21.94
CA ILE A 106 -27.74 -7.54 -21.01
C ILE A 106 -27.95 -6.88 -19.65
N THR A 107 -29.19 -6.47 -19.36
CA THR A 107 -29.55 -5.68 -18.17
C THR A 107 -29.02 -6.28 -16.87
N ILE A 108 -29.26 -7.57 -16.60
CA ILE A 108 -28.80 -8.23 -15.36
C ILE A 108 -27.28 -8.20 -15.23
N LEU A 109 -26.57 -8.49 -16.33
CA LEU A 109 -25.11 -8.59 -16.31
C LEU A 109 -24.47 -7.21 -16.13
N SER A 110 -25.00 -6.19 -16.80
CA SER A 110 -24.56 -4.80 -16.65
C SER A 110 -24.73 -4.31 -15.21
N TYR A 111 -25.87 -4.56 -14.56
CA TYR A 111 -26.06 -4.20 -13.15
C TYR A 111 -25.09 -4.92 -12.21
N LEU A 112 -24.76 -6.19 -12.49
CA LEU A 112 -23.78 -6.94 -11.72
C LEU A 112 -22.36 -6.36 -11.89
N MET A 113 -21.95 -6.03 -13.10
CA MET A 113 -20.64 -5.40 -13.38
C MET A 113 -20.53 -4.04 -12.70
N LYS A 114 -21.58 -3.21 -12.79
CA LYS A 114 -21.67 -1.93 -12.09
C LYS A 114 -21.52 -2.08 -10.58
N SER A 115 -22.17 -3.10 -10.01
CA SER A 115 -22.06 -3.38 -8.57
C SER A 115 -20.62 -3.70 -8.18
N PHE A 116 -19.93 -4.54 -8.94
CA PHE A 116 -18.52 -4.86 -8.70
C PHE A 116 -17.61 -3.65 -8.84
N GLU A 117 -17.77 -2.87 -9.91
CA GLU A 117 -17.02 -1.64 -10.14
C GLU A 117 -17.09 -0.72 -8.91
N VAL A 118 -18.30 -0.46 -8.40
CA VAL A 118 -18.52 0.44 -7.26
C VAL A 118 -17.91 -0.15 -5.98
N ILE A 119 -18.08 -1.45 -5.73
CA ILE A 119 -17.50 -2.11 -4.55
C ILE A 119 -15.98 -1.99 -4.57
N PHE A 120 -15.32 -2.30 -5.69
CA PHE A 120 -13.87 -2.20 -5.80
C PHE A 120 -13.37 -0.76 -5.67
N PHE A 121 -14.11 0.21 -6.19
CA PHE A 121 -13.81 1.63 -5.97
C PHE A 121 -13.87 2.02 -4.49
N LEU A 122 -14.93 1.63 -3.79
CA LEU A 122 -15.10 1.93 -2.36
C LEU A 122 -14.00 1.29 -1.51
N ILE A 123 -13.61 0.05 -1.84
CA ILE A 123 -12.48 -0.61 -1.17
C ILE A 123 -11.18 0.15 -1.44
N ALA A 124 -10.92 0.54 -2.69
CA ALA A 124 -9.72 1.28 -3.06
C ALA A 124 -9.63 2.64 -2.36
N ILE A 125 -10.73 3.38 -2.23
CA ILE A 125 -10.71 4.75 -1.71
C ILE A 125 -10.90 4.85 -0.19
N PHE A 126 -11.51 3.84 0.46
CA PHE A 126 -11.72 3.84 1.91
C PHE A 126 -10.92 2.75 2.62
N ALA A 127 -11.13 1.48 2.26
CA ALA A 127 -10.54 0.36 3.00
C ALA A 127 -9.00 0.33 2.88
N CYS A 128 -8.46 0.50 1.68
CA CYS A 128 -7.02 0.51 1.45
C CYS A 128 -6.31 1.66 2.18
N PRO A 129 -6.75 2.93 2.10
CA PRO A 129 -6.12 4.04 2.81
C PRO A 129 -6.18 3.89 4.33
N ILE A 130 -7.31 3.43 4.88
CA ILE A 130 -7.46 3.18 6.30
C ILE A 130 -6.52 2.05 6.76
N GLY A 131 -6.50 0.93 6.02
CA GLY A 131 -5.61 -0.20 6.31
C GLY A 131 -4.13 0.22 6.24
N PHE A 132 -3.77 1.00 5.22
CA PHE A 132 -2.43 1.54 5.07
C PHE A 132 -2.04 2.43 6.26
N LEU A 133 -2.92 3.35 6.66
CA LEU A 133 -2.67 4.25 7.79
C LEU A 133 -2.47 3.48 9.11
N ILE A 134 -3.30 2.47 9.38
CA ILE A 134 -3.15 1.61 10.56
C ILE A 134 -1.81 0.86 10.52
N GLY A 135 -1.42 0.34 9.35
CA GLY A 135 -0.13 -0.33 9.13
C GLY A 135 1.06 0.60 9.39
N VAL A 136 1.01 1.82 8.86
CA VAL A 136 2.07 2.84 9.02
C VAL A 136 2.22 3.25 10.48
N ILE A 137 1.12 3.64 11.13
CA ILE A 137 1.15 4.08 12.54
C ILE A 137 1.66 2.95 13.44
N GLY A 138 1.14 1.72 13.25
CA GLY A 138 1.57 0.55 14.01
C GLY A 138 3.07 0.25 13.85
N THR A 139 3.58 0.37 12.62
CA THR A 139 5.00 0.16 12.31
C THR A 139 5.89 1.21 12.98
N ILE A 140 5.54 2.50 12.88
CA ILE A 140 6.29 3.62 13.48
C ILE A 140 6.36 3.49 15.00
N ILE A 141 5.23 3.20 15.66
CA ILE A 141 5.17 3.01 17.11
C ILE A 141 6.11 1.87 17.54
N MET A 142 6.11 0.75 16.80
CA MET A 142 6.95 -0.40 17.13
C MET A 142 8.44 -0.13 16.90
N PHE A 143 8.83 0.56 15.84
CA PHE A 143 10.21 0.98 15.62
C PHE A 143 10.70 1.90 16.75
N ASN A 144 9.87 2.84 17.19
CA ASN A 144 10.22 3.72 18.30
C ASN A 144 10.34 2.96 19.63
N LYS A 145 9.44 2.00 19.88
CA LYS A 145 9.52 1.15 21.08
C LYS A 145 10.81 0.30 21.10
N LYS A 146 11.17 -0.32 19.97
CA LYS A 146 12.41 -1.12 19.85
C LYS A 146 13.66 -0.28 20.13
N ARG A 147 13.73 0.94 19.56
CA ARG A 147 14.84 1.88 19.80
C ARG A 147 14.98 2.29 21.27
N LYS A 148 13.87 2.62 21.94
CA LYS A 148 13.87 3.00 23.37
C LYS A 148 14.33 1.86 24.28
N MET A 149 13.92 0.62 24.01
CA MET A 149 14.37 -0.53 24.81
C MET A 149 15.86 -0.81 24.66
N LEU A 150 16.40 -0.67 23.44
CA LEU A 150 17.84 -0.81 23.20
C LEU A 150 18.63 0.28 23.94
N GLN A 151 18.24 1.54 23.84
CA GLN A 151 18.92 2.62 24.57
C GLN A 151 18.90 2.41 26.09
N LYS A 152 17.77 1.98 26.66
CA LYS A 152 17.69 1.70 28.11
C LYS A 152 18.63 0.57 28.55
N LYS A 153 18.90 -0.41 27.69
CA LYS A 153 19.82 -1.53 27.96
C LYS A 153 21.31 -1.14 27.90
N TYR A 154 21.67 -0.08 27.21
CA TYR A 154 23.06 0.40 27.11
C TYR A 154 23.42 1.48 28.13
N ILE A 155 22.42 2.11 28.76
CA ILE A 155 22.60 3.24 29.70
C ILE A 155 22.31 2.81 31.16
N GLY A 156 21.74 1.62 31.41
CA GLY A 156 21.48 1.08 32.74
C GLY A 156 22.16 -0.27 32.94
#